data_AF-A0A498SWD5-F1
#
_entry.id   AF-A0A498SWD5-F1
#
_cell.length_a   1.000
_cell.length_b   1.000
_cell.length_c   1.000
_cell.angle_alpha   90.00
_cell.angle_beta   90.00
_cell.angle_gamma   90.00
#
_symmetry.space_group_name_H-M   'P 1'
#
loop_
_entity.id
_entity.type
_entity.pdbx_description
1 polymer ?
#
loop_
_entity_poly.entity_id
_entity_poly.type
_entity_poly.pdbx_seq_one_letter_code
_entity_poly.pdbx_strand_id
1 'polypeptide(L)'
;MISLCTLDVICEAALGTHVDAQNKSSPYLDAVCKMKYMIHQRTLKAHFYFDTIYNIFGSGKDEKRCTEILHKFTASAIANRKRMVDEAGGIDNLVERETMSGKRRMAFLDFMLDLHAKGQLPMEGVQEEVDTFTFEV
;
A
#
# COMPACT_ATOMS: atom_id res chain seq x y z
N MET A 1 -6.47 9.11 16.32
CA MET A 1 -6.34 7.78 16.96
C MET A 1 -6.96 6.67 16.12
N ILE A 2 -8.23 6.76 15.72
CA ILE A 2 -8.88 5.69 14.93
C ILE A 2 -8.17 5.43 13.60
N SER A 3 -7.82 6.48 12.85
CA SER A 3 -7.15 6.33 11.53
C SER A 3 -5.77 5.66 11.57
N LEU A 4 -5.03 5.79 12.69
CA LEU A 4 -3.72 5.13 12.84
C LEU A 4 -3.87 3.64 13.12
N CYS A 5 -4.85 3.28 13.96
CA CYS A 5 -5.22 1.89 14.21
C CYS A 5 -5.69 1.21 12.91
N THR A 6 -6.53 1.89 12.14
CA THR A 6 -7.02 1.40 10.85
C THR A 6 -5.86 1.14 9.87
N LEU A 7 -4.90 2.06 9.79
CA LEU A 7 -3.72 1.89 8.95
C LEU A 7 -2.90 0.66 9.35
N ASP A 8 -2.66 0.44 10.65
CA ASP A 8 -1.95 -0.74 11.14
C ASP A 8 -2.69 -2.03 10.78
N VAL A 9 -4.01 -2.07 11.00
CA VAL A 9 -4.84 -3.24 10.68
C VAL A 9 -4.81 -3.56 9.19
N ILE A 10 -4.84 -2.56 8.31
CA ILE A 10 -4.81 -2.78 6.85
C ILE A 10 -3.42 -3.21 6.40
N CYS A 11 -2.37 -2.54 6.87
CA CYS A 11 -1.01 -2.94 6.53
C CYS A 11 -0.72 -4.37 7.01
N GLU A 12 -1.26 -4.77 8.16
CA GLU A 12 -1.13 -6.15 8.64
C GLU A 12 -1.99 -7.13 7.84
N ALA A 13 -3.26 -6.81 7.57
CA ALA A 13 -4.20 -7.72 6.92
C ALA A 13 -3.99 -7.84 5.40
N ALA A 14 -3.66 -6.75 4.72
CA ALA A 14 -3.49 -6.68 3.28
C ALA A 14 -2.05 -6.91 2.84
N LEU A 15 -1.06 -6.39 3.59
CA LEU A 15 0.36 -6.45 3.22
C LEU A 15 1.20 -7.36 4.12
N GLY A 16 0.68 -7.82 5.26
CA GLY A 16 1.41 -8.68 6.20
C GLY A 16 2.57 -7.95 6.87
N THR A 17 2.57 -6.61 6.81
CA THR A 17 3.63 -5.77 7.36
C THR A 17 3.10 -5.00 8.56
N HIS A 18 3.73 -5.18 9.71
CA HIS A 18 3.40 -4.43 10.92
C HIS A 18 4.12 -3.08 10.91
N VAL A 19 3.38 -1.98 10.77
CA VAL A 19 3.92 -0.61 10.67
C VAL A 19 4.11 0.04 12.06
N ASP A 20 3.33 -0.36 13.06
CA ASP A 20 3.33 0.22 14.42
C ASP A 20 3.05 1.73 14.41
N ALA A 21 2.09 2.16 13.57
CA ALA A 21 1.74 3.55 13.35
C ALA A 21 1.19 4.25 14.59
N GLN A 22 0.72 3.51 15.58
CA GLN A 22 0.26 4.06 16.87
C GLN A 22 1.40 4.53 17.78
N ASN A 23 2.56 3.86 17.75
CA ASN A 23 3.64 4.10 18.71
C ASN A 23 4.92 4.66 18.07
N LYS A 24 5.12 4.44 16.76
CA LYS A 24 6.32 4.86 16.03
C LYS A 24 5.97 5.70 14.82
N SER A 25 6.59 6.88 14.73
CA SER A 25 6.61 7.63 13.47
C SER A 25 7.55 6.92 12.49
N SER A 26 7.04 6.65 11.29
CA SER A 26 7.79 6.07 10.18
C SER A 26 7.75 7.01 8.97
N PRO A 27 8.75 6.99 8.08
CA PRO A 27 8.71 7.76 6.85
C PRO A 27 7.46 7.48 5.99
N TYR A 28 6.95 6.25 6.06
CA TYR A 28 5.70 5.84 5.42
C TYR A 28 4.50 6.54 6.07
N LEU A 29 4.37 6.50 7.41
CA LEU A 29 3.28 7.16 8.12
C LEU A 29 3.26 8.68 7.87
N ASP A 30 4.43 9.32 7.88
CA ASP A 30 4.56 10.75 7.60
C ASP A 30 4.12 11.07 6.16
N ALA A 31 4.47 10.20 5.20
CA ALA A 31 4.06 10.34 3.80
C ALA A 31 2.54 10.15 3.63
N VAL A 32 1.92 9.17 4.29
CA VAL A 32 0.46 8.96 4.29
C VAL A 32 -0.25 10.20 4.85
N CYS A 33 0.17 10.71 6.00
CA CYS A 33 -0.43 11.88 6.63
C CYS A 33 -0.31 13.14 5.75
N LYS A 34 0.89 13.38 5.18
CA LYS A 34 1.10 14.50 4.25
C LYS A 34 0.26 14.37 2.99
N MET A 35 0.19 13.18 2.41
CA MET A 35 -0.61 12.91 1.22
C MET A 35 -2.09 13.19 1.47
N LYS A 36 -2.64 12.66 2.58
CA LYS A 36 -4.04 12.93 2.97
C LYS A 36 -4.31 14.42 3.17
N TYR A 37 -3.37 15.15 3.79
CA TYR A 37 -3.48 16.61 3.94
C TYR A 37 -3.48 17.34 2.58
N MET A 38 -2.57 16.98 1.67
CA MET A 38 -2.46 17.58 0.34
C MET A 38 -3.72 17.32 -0.51
N ILE A 39 -4.21 16.08 -0.52
CA ILE A 39 -5.46 15.73 -1.21
C ILE A 39 -6.64 16.49 -0.63
N HIS A 40 -6.76 16.57 0.70
CA HIS A 40 -7.84 17.33 1.33
C HIS A 40 -7.80 18.83 0.98
N GLN A 41 -6.60 19.43 0.98
CA GLN A 41 -6.40 20.82 0.54
C GLN A 41 -6.79 21.01 -0.93
N ARG A 42 -6.45 20.06 -1.79
CA ARG A 42 -6.77 20.08 -3.22
C ARG A 42 -8.27 19.95 -3.47
N THR A 43 -8.97 19.10 -2.73
CA THR A 43 -10.43 18.95 -2.81
C THR A 43 -11.17 20.24 -2.44
N LEU A 44 -10.68 20.99 -1.43
CA LEU A 44 -11.31 22.23 -0.96
C LEU A 44 -10.98 23.46 -1.82
N LYS A 45 -9.86 23.46 -2.55
CA LYS A 45 -9.38 24.62 -3.30
C LYS A 45 -9.51 24.40 -4.81
N ALA A 46 -10.59 24.93 -5.39
CA ALA A 46 -10.89 24.79 -6.82
C ALA A 46 -9.75 25.25 -7.77
N HIS A 47 -8.91 26.20 -7.35
CA HIS A 47 -7.75 26.65 -8.15
C HIS A 47 -6.60 25.64 -8.21
N PHE A 48 -6.57 24.65 -7.29
CA PHE A 48 -5.60 23.54 -7.31
C PHE A 48 -6.10 22.32 -8.11
N TYR A 49 -7.24 22.41 -8.78
CA TYR A 49 -7.65 21.38 -9.75
C TYR A 49 -6.74 21.36 -10.98
N PHE A 50 -6.24 22.52 -11.42
CA PHE A 50 -5.28 22.58 -12.51
C PHE A 50 -3.89 22.13 -12.04
N ASP A 51 -3.44 20.98 -12.56
CA ASP A 51 -2.14 20.38 -12.25
C ASP A 51 -0.98 21.36 -12.41
N THR A 52 -1.01 22.20 -13.46
CA THR A 52 0.04 23.19 -13.73
C THR A 52 0.14 24.23 -12.61
N ILE A 53 -1.00 24.73 -12.12
CA ILE A 53 -1.02 25.72 -11.03
C ILE A 53 -0.56 25.07 -9.72
N TYR A 54 -0.99 23.84 -9.47
CA TYR A 54 -0.63 23.11 -8.27
C TYR A 54 0.86 22.67 -8.24
N ASN A 55 1.43 22.31 -9.38
CA ASN A 55 2.85 21.97 -9.48
C ASN A 55 3.78 23.19 -9.37
N ILE A 56 3.31 24.39 -9.76
CA ILE A 56 4.09 25.63 -9.70
C ILE A 56 3.93 26.35 -8.36
N PHE A 57 2.70 26.48 -7.86
CA PHE A 57 2.37 27.28 -6.67
C PHE A 57 1.95 26.46 -5.45
N GLY A 58 1.66 25.17 -5.63
CA GLY A 58 1.25 24.25 -4.58
C GLY A 58 2.39 23.33 -4.12
N SER A 59 2.01 22.17 -3.58
CA SER A 59 2.93 21.19 -2.98
C SER A 59 3.25 20.03 -3.93
N GLY A 60 3.18 20.22 -5.25
CA GLY A 60 3.34 19.12 -6.23
C GLY A 60 4.65 18.32 -6.11
N LYS A 61 5.76 18.97 -5.70
CA LYS A 61 7.03 18.27 -5.43
C LYS A 61 6.96 17.39 -4.18
N ASP A 62 6.30 17.87 -3.14
CA ASP A 62 6.10 17.11 -1.90
C ASP A 62 5.13 15.95 -2.10
N GLU A 63 4.09 16.15 -2.92
CA GLU A 63 3.15 15.10 -3.34
C GLU A 63 3.88 13.98 -4.06
N LYS A 64 4.67 14.31 -5.10
CA LYS A 64 5.46 13.31 -5.82
C LYS A 64 6.39 12.54 -4.89
N ARG A 65 7.09 13.22 -3.98
CA ARG A 65 7.96 12.58 -2.99
C ARG A 65 7.18 11.64 -2.07
N CYS A 66 5.99 12.04 -1.61
CA CYS A 66 5.14 11.19 -0.78
C CYS A 66 4.69 9.96 -1.56
N THR A 67 4.24 10.11 -2.81
CA THR A 67 3.86 8.98 -3.69
C THR A 67 5.01 8.00 -3.87
N GLU A 68 6.23 8.49 -4.11
CA GLU A 68 7.42 7.64 -4.23
C GLU A 68 7.70 6.82 -2.95
N ILE A 69 7.46 7.38 -1.77
CA ILE A 69 7.62 6.66 -0.50
C ILE A 69 6.53 5.60 -0.34
N LEU A 70 5.27 5.94 -0.66
CA LEU A 70 4.14 5.02 -0.58
C LEU A 70 4.34 3.83 -1.52
N HIS A 71 4.62 4.09 -2.81
CA HIS A 71 4.92 3.05 -3.80
C HIS A 71 6.10 2.16 -3.39
N LYS A 72 7.17 2.73 -2.82
CA LYS A 72 8.32 1.92 -2.38
C LYS A 72 7.94 0.97 -1.26
N PHE A 73 7.07 1.40 -0.35
CA PHE A 73 6.61 0.59 0.77
C PHE A 73 5.76 -0.60 0.28
N THR A 74 4.76 -0.33 -0.54
CA THR A 74 3.88 -1.37 -1.10
C THR A 74 4.64 -2.31 -2.04
N ALA A 75 5.51 -1.78 -2.92
CA ALA A 75 6.37 -2.60 -3.77
C ALA A 75 7.27 -3.54 -2.96
N SER A 76 7.83 -3.07 -1.83
CA SER A 76 8.62 -3.92 -0.94
C SER A 76 7.79 -5.02 -0.29
N ALA A 77 6.54 -4.74 0.10
CA ALA A 77 5.64 -5.74 0.67
C ALA A 77 5.25 -6.80 -0.37
N ILE A 78 4.87 -6.36 -1.58
CA ILE A 78 4.54 -7.23 -2.71
C ILE A 78 5.73 -8.13 -3.05
N ALA A 79 6.94 -7.58 -3.16
CA ALA A 79 8.14 -8.35 -3.47
C ALA A 79 8.47 -9.40 -2.41
N ASN A 80 8.35 -9.05 -1.12
CA ASN A 80 8.54 -10.00 -0.03
C ASN A 80 7.52 -11.13 -0.09
N ARG A 81 6.23 -10.82 -0.32
CA ARG A 81 5.20 -11.85 -0.40
C ARG A 81 5.38 -12.74 -1.64
N LYS A 82 5.70 -12.16 -2.79
CA LYS A 82 6.02 -12.92 -4.01
C LYS A 82 7.16 -13.91 -3.77
N ARG A 83 8.24 -13.50 -3.11
CA ARG A 83 9.34 -14.40 -2.75
C ARG A 83 8.86 -15.58 -1.89
N MET A 84 8.00 -15.33 -0.90
CA MET A 84 7.43 -16.41 -0.07
C MET A 84 6.57 -17.39 -0.88
N VAL A 85 5.81 -16.88 -1.86
CA VAL A 85 5.01 -17.70 -2.78
C VAL A 85 5.92 -18.57 -3.65
N ASP A 86 6.98 -18.00 -4.20
CA ASP A 86 7.95 -18.71 -5.03
C ASP A 86 8.69 -19.80 -4.23
N GLU A 87 9.11 -19.51 -3.00
CA GLU A 87 9.73 -20.47 -2.06
C GLU A 87 8.80 -21.61 -1.63
N ALA A 88 7.49 -21.33 -1.55
CA ALA A 88 6.48 -22.34 -1.24
C ALA A 88 6.10 -23.19 -2.46
N GLY A 89 6.50 -22.78 -3.68
CA GLY A 89 6.10 -23.43 -4.92
C GLY A 89 4.64 -23.17 -5.30
N GLY A 90 4.12 -21.99 -4.96
CA GLY A 90 2.75 -21.58 -5.29
C GLY A 90 1.95 -21.08 -4.09
N ILE A 91 0.88 -20.35 -4.39
CA ILE A 91 0.05 -19.66 -3.39
C ILE A 91 -0.70 -20.66 -2.51
N ASP A 92 -1.24 -21.73 -3.10
CA ASP A 92 -1.96 -22.77 -2.35
C ASP A 92 -1.05 -23.43 -1.31
N ASN A 93 0.19 -23.75 -1.68
CA ASN A 93 1.20 -24.32 -0.78
C ASN A 93 1.60 -23.35 0.32
N LEU A 94 1.72 -22.05 0.01
CA LEU A 94 2.02 -21.03 1.01
C LEU A 94 0.87 -20.90 2.02
N VAL A 95 -0.37 -20.81 1.54
CA VAL A 95 -1.57 -20.67 2.37
C VAL A 95 -1.76 -21.88 3.27
N GLU A 96 -1.51 -23.10 2.77
CA GLU A 96 -1.56 -24.31 3.59
C GLU A 96 -0.50 -24.31 4.69
N ARG A 97 0.75 -23.96 4.36
CA ARG A 97 1.84 -23.82 5.36
C ARG A 97 1.51 -22.78 6.43
N GLU A 98 0.95 -21.63 6.04
CA GLU A 98 0.56 -20.59 6.98
C GLU A 98 -0.59 -21.01 7.87
N THR A 99 -1.58 -21.71 7.31
CA THR A 99 -2.71 -22.27 8.05
C THR A 99 -2.23 -23.26 9.11
N MET A 100 -1.28 -24.14 8.76
CA MET A 100 -0.67 -25.07 9.72
C MET A 100 0.21 -24.37 10.76
N SER A 101 0.90 -23.30 10.37
CA SER A 101 1.76 -22.51 11.27
C SER A 101 0.99 -21.52 12.16
N GLY A 102 -0.34 -21.39 11.99
CA GLY A 102 -1.15 -20.36 12.65
C GLY A 102 -0.81 -18.93 12.23
N LYS A 103 -0.13 -18.74 11.09
CA LYS A 103 0.20 -17.42 10.55
C LYS A 103 -1.02 -16.80 9.89
N ARG A 104 -1.10 -15.47 9.95
CA ARG A 104 -2.21 -14.70 9.39
C ARG A 104 -2.14 -14.70 7.86
N ARG A 105 -3.23 -15.14 7.22
CA ARG A 105 -3.38 -15.15 5.76
C ARG A 105 -3.58 -13.74 5.21
N MET A 106 -2.90 -13.41 4.10
CA MET A 106 -3.08 -12.15 3.38
C MET A 106 -4.05 -12.31 2.22
N ALA A 107 -5.35 -12.43 2.53
CA ALA A 107 -6.36 -12.80 1.54
C ALA A 107 -6.37 -11.91 0.28
N PHE A 108 -6.15 -10.60 0.44
CA PHE A 108 -6.15 -9.66 -0.68
C PHE A 108 -4.88 -9.76 -1.55
N LEU A 109 -3.69 -9.62 -0.96
CA LEU A 109 -2.44 -9.66 -1.72
C LEU A 109 -2.18 -11.05 -2.31
N ASP A 110 -2.56 -12.12 -1.60
CA ASP A 110 -2.49 -13.49 -2.13
C ASP A 110 -3.39 -13.66 -3.36
N PHE A 111 -4.59 -13.08 -3.33
CA PHE A 111 -5.50 -13.09 -4.48
C PHE A 111 -4.93 -12.30 -5.67
N MET A 112 -4.34 -11.12 -5.43
CA MET A 112 -3.70 -10.34 -6.49
C MET A 112 -2.52 -11.07 -7.15
N LEU A 113 -1.69 -11.73 -6.33
CA LEU A 113 -0.56 -12.53 -6.84
C LEU A 113 -1.02 -13.77 -7.61
N ASP A 114 -2.16 -14.36 -7.25
CA ASP A 114 -2.76 -15.49 -7.97
C ASP A 114 -3.24 -15.08 -9.37
N LEU A 115 -3.91 -13.93 -9.48
CA LEU A 115 -4.30 -13.35 -10.78
C LEU A 115 -3.08 -13.07 -11.66
N HIS A 116 -1.99 -12.57 -11.05
CA HIS A 116 -0.73 -12.36 -11.77
C HIS A 116 -0.10 -13.68 -12.24
N ALA A 117 -0.05 -14.70 -11.39
CA ALA A 117 0.47 -16.02 -11.73
C ALA A 117 -0.33 -16.68 -12.89
N LYS A 118 -1.64 -16.40 -12.96
CA LYS A 118 -2.52 -16.84 -14.06
C LYS A 118 -2.41 -16.01 -15.34
N GLY A 119 -1.57 -14.97 -15.35
CA GLY A 119 -1.39 -14.07 -16.50
C GLY A 119 -2.56 -13.13 -16.76
N GLN A 120 -3.48 -12.98 -15.80
CA GLN A 120 -4.67 -12.13 -15.93
C GLN A 120 -4.42 -10.68 -15.52
N LEU A 121 -3.38 -10.44 -14.72
CA LEU A 121 -3.04 -9.13 -14.18
C LEU A 121 -1.52 -8.88 -14.31
N PRO A 122 -1.07 -7.80 -14.96
CA PRO A 122 0.33 -7.40 -14.94
C PRO A 122 0.75 -6.99 -13.52
N MET A 123 2.06 -7.02 -13.24
CA MET A 123 2.57 -6.69 -11.90
C MET A 123 2.30 -5.22 -11.54
N GLU A 124 2.30 -4.34 -12.54
CA GLU A 124 1.94 -2.94 -12.41
C GLU A 124 0.50 -2.80 -11.90
N GLY A 125 -0.44 -3.60 -12.42
CA GLY A 125 -1.84 -3.61 -11.96
C GLY A 125 -1.99 -4.14 -10.54
N VAL A 126 -1.18 -5.13 -10.13
CA VAL A 126 -1.13 -5.57 -8.72
C VAL A 126 -0.70 -4.42 -7.82
N GLN A 127 0.33 -3.67 -8.21
CA GLN A 127 0.82 -2.55 -7.42
C GLN A 127 -0.22 -1.43 -7.30
N GLU A 128 -0.87 -1.05 -8.40
CA GLU A 128 -1.91 -0.02 -8.41
C GLU A 128 -3.10 -0.36 -7.49
N GLU A 129 -3.58 -1.60 -7.52
CA GLU A 129 -4.70 -2.04 -6.69
C GLU A 129 -4.31 -2.09 -5.21
N VAL A 130 -3.09 -2.53 -4.91
CA VAL A 130 -2.54 -2.56 -3.55
C VAL A 130 -2.36 -1.16 -2.98
N ASP A 131 -1.82 -0.23 -3.77
CA ASP A 131 -1.68 1.18 -3.36
C ASP A 131 -3.03 1.82 -3.10
N THR A 132 -4.01 1.56 -3.96
CA THR A 132 -5.37 2.08 -3.80
C THR A 132 -6.03 1.56 -2.53
N PHE A 133 -6.03 0.23 -2.33
CA PHE A 133 -6.64 -0.40 -1.18
C PHE A 133 -6.02 0.04 0.15
N THR A 134 -4.71 0.29 0.18
CA THR A 134 -4.02 0.74 1.39
C THR A 134 -4.23 2.23 1.68
N PHE A 135 -4.60 3.01 0.68
CA PHE A 135 -4.77 4.46 0.81
C PHE A 135 -6.23 4.91 1.04
N GLU A 136 -7.22 4.20 0.52
CA GLU A 136 -8.64 4.59 0.55
C GLU A 136 -9.33 4.52 1.94
N VAL A 137 -8.62 4.16 3.01
CA VAL A 137 -9.20 3.88 4.34
C VAL A 137 -8.76 4.84 5.45
#